data_AF-A0A844DP84-F1
#
_entry.id   AF-A0A844DP84-F1
#
_cell.length_a   1.000
_cell.length_b   1.000
_cell.length_c   1.000
_cell.angle_alpha   90.00
_cell.angle_beta   90.00
_cell.angle_gamma   90.00
#
_symmetry.space_group_name_H-M   'P 1'
#
loop_
_entity.id
_entity.type
_entity.pdbx_description
1 polymer ?
#
loop_
_entity_poly.entity_id
_entity_poly.type
_entity_poly.pdbx_seq_one_letter_code
_entity_poly.pdbx_strand_id
1 'polypeptide(L)' 'PTLKISTNTPLAEKKGGWIDFNTGVIADGEKTIDEAAKDLLDLVIRVASGEQTKAEKHGFREISIFKDGVVL' A
#
# COMPACT_ATOMS: atom_id res chain seq x y z
N PRO A 1 -6.68 6.60 5.53
CA PRO A 1 -6.10 5.43 4.87
C PRO A 1 -4.73 5.68 4.21
N THR A 2 -3.74 4.86 4.57
CA THR A 2 -2.45 4.77 3.87
C THR A 2 -2.29 3.35 3.33
N LEU A 3 -2.24 3.21 2.00
CA LEU A 3 -1.97 1.95 1.32
C LEU A 3 -0.47 1.71 1.20
N LYS A 4 -0.01 0.50 1.50
CA LYS A 4 1.36 0.07 1.22
C LYS A 4 1.39 -0.86 0.03
N ILE A 5 2.19 -0.52 -0.96
CA ILE A 5 2.31 -1.23 -2.23
C ILE A 5 3.72 -1.82 -2.33
N SER A 6 3.85 -3.12 -2.60
CA SER A 6 5.15 -3.76 -2.80
C SER A 6 5.52 -3.82 -4.27
N THR A 7 6.79 -3.57 -4.57
CA THR A 7 7.33 -3.62 -5.94
C THR A 7 7.61 -5.03 -6.44
N ASN A 8 7.66 -6.03 -5.56
CA ASN A 8 7.92 -7.43 -5.91
C ASN A 8 7.15 -8.40 -5.00
N THR A 9 6.90 -9.59 -5.53
CA THR A 9 6.12 -10.65 -4.87
C THR A 9 6.79 -11.20 -3.61
N PRO A 10 8.11 -11.46 -3.58
CA PRO A 10 8.77 -11.93 -2.35
C PRO A 10 8.59 -10.98 -1.15
N LEU A 11 8.63 -9.66 -1.38
CA LEU A 11 8.36 -8.66 -0.34
C LEU A 11 6.90 -8.70 0.10
N ALA A 12 5.97 -8.80 -0.85
CA ALA A 12 4.54 -8.89 -0.57
C ALA A 12 4.21 -10.07 0.35
N GLU A 13 4.80 -11.23 0.08
CA GLU A 13 4.62 -12.46 0.85
C GLU A 13 5.28 -12.35 2.23
N LYS A 14 6.56 -11.98 2.28
CA LYS A 14 7.32 -11.85 3.54
C LYS A 14 6.74 -10.78 4.47
N LYS A 15 6.12 -9.75 3.90
CA LYS A 15 5.47 -8.63 4.60
C LYS A 15 3.97 -8.55 4.27
N GLY A 16 3.32 -9.71 4.17
CA GLY A 16 1.86 -9.83 4.37
C GLY A 16 1.50 -9.17 5.70
N GLY A 17 0.27 -8.82 6.03
CA GLY A 17 0.03 -7.97 7.22
C GLY A 17 0.54 -6.51 7.13
N TRP A 18 1.52 -6.16 6.29
CA TRP A 18 1.92 -4.76 6.02
C TRP A 18 1.50 -4.29 4.62
N ILE A 19 1.68 -5.14 3.60
CA ILE A 19 1.45 -4.79 2.20
C ILE A 19 -0.01 -4.99 1.80
N ASP A 20 -0.68 -3.96 1.30
CA ASP A 20 -2.06 -3.98 0.84
C ASP A 20 -2.19 -4.43 -0.62
N PHE A 21 -1.19 -4.15 -1.46
CA PHE A 21 -1.20 -4.49 -2.88
C PHE A 21 0.18 -4.93 -3.38
N ASN A 22 0.22 -5.97 -4.21
CA ASN A 22 1.44 -6.50 -4.82
C ASN A 22 1.51 -6.13 -6.31
N THR A 23 2.45 -5.25 -6.70
CA THR A 23 2.72 -4.99 -8.13
C THR A 23 3.76 -5.96 -8.72
N GLY A 24 4.33 -6.86 -7.91
CA GLY A 24 5.30 -7.86 -8.36
C GLY A 24 4.77 -8.80 -9.44
N VAL A 25 3.46 -9.06 -9.43
CA VAL A 25 2.75 -9.85 -10.44
C VAL A 25 2.97 -9.36 -11.89
N ILE A 26 3.31 -8.07 -12.06
CA ILE A 26 3.68 -7.51 -13.36
C ILE A 26 5.04 -8.03 -13.81
N ALA A 27 6.03 -8.02 -12.91
CA ALA A 27 7.39 -8.50 -13.19
C ALA A 27 7.43 -10.03 -13.32
N ASP A 28 6.55 -10.73 -12.62
CA ASP A 28 6.39 -12.18 -12.70
C ASP A 28 5.67 -12.63 -13.99
N GLY A 29 5.12 -11.67 -14.76
CA GLY A 29 4.41 -11.93 -16.01
C GLY A 29 2.98 -12.46 -15.85
N GLU A 30 2.45 -12.45 -14.63
CA GLU A 30 1.09 -12.92 -14.32
C GLU A 30 0.01 -11.93 -14.77
N LYS A 31 0.32 -10.62 -14.74
CA LYS A 31 -0.58 -9.55 -15.18
C LYS A 31 0.16 -8.50 -15.99
N THR A 32 -0.55 -7.89 -16.93
CA THR A 32 -0.11 -6.65 -17.58
C THR A 32 -0.18 -5.47 -16.61
N ILE A 33 0.48 -4.37 -16.98
CA ILE A 33 0.40 -3.10 -16.22
C ILE A 33 -1.06 -2.63 -16.13
N ASP A 34 -1.83 -2.72 -17.21
CA ASP A 34 -3.21 -2.24 -17.26
C ASP A 34 -4.14 -3.06 -16.36
N GLU A 35 -3.97 -4.38 -16.32
CA GLU A 35 -4.73 -5.27 -15.43
C GLU A 35 -4.41 -4.97 -13.96
N ALA A 36 -3.12 -4.85 -13.61
CA ALA A 36 -2.72 -4.51 -12.25
C ALA A 36 -3.18 -3.09 -11.85
N ALA A 37 -3.18 -2.13 -12.77
CA ALA A 37 -3.68 -0.78 -12.54
C ALA A 37 -5.19 -0.78 -12.26
N LYS A 38 -5.96 -1.60 -12.98
CA LYS A 38 -7.39 -1.77 -12.73
C LYS A 38 -7.65 -2.35 -11.34
N ASP A 39 -6.92 -3.39 -10.96
CA ASP A 39 -7.06 -3.99 -9.62
C ASP A 39 -6.70 -3.00 -8.50
N LEU A 40 -5.66 -2.18 -8.73
CA LEU A 40 -5.26 -1.14 -7.80
C LEU A 40 -6.34 -0.07 -7.67
N LEU A 41 -6.95 0.35 -8.78
CA LEU A 41 -8.05 1.32 -8.76
C LEU A 41 -9.25 0.77 -7.99
N ASP A 42 -9.63 -0.49 -8.23
CA ASP A 42 -10.70 -1.16 -7.50
C ASP A 42 -10.41 -1.22 -5.98
N LEU A 43 -9.16 -1.50 -5.60
CA LEU A 43 -8.73 -1.43 -4.20
C LEU A 43 -8.85 0.00 -3.63
N VAL A 44 -8.42 1.02 -4.37
CA VAL A 44 -8.53 2.43 -3.95
C VAL A 44 -9.99 2.81 -3.70
N ILE A 45 -10.90 2.41 -4.59
CA ILE A 45 -12.34 2.68 -4.45
C ILE A 45 -12.89 1.98 -3.20
N ARG A 46 -12.54 0.71 -2.96
CA ARG A 46 -12.98 -0.01 -1.75
C ARG A 46 -12.50 0.65 -0.46
N VAL A 47 -11.24 1.09 -0.43
CA VAL A 47 -10.66 1.78 0.72
C VAL A 47 -11.31 3.15 0.93
N ALA A 48 -11.54 3.91 -0.13
CA ALA A 48 -12.28 5.16 -0.06
C ALA A 48 -13.73 4.96 0.43
N SER A 49 -14.31 3.77 0.16
CA SER A 49 -15.64 3.36 0.62
C SER A 49 -15.67 2.80 2.05
N GLY A 50 -14.52 2.78 2.75
CA GLY A 50 -14.44 2.41 4.16
C GLY A 50 -13.74 1.08 4.46
N GLU A 51 -13.21 0.37 3.46
CA GLU A 51 -12.34 -0.78 3.72
C GLU A 51 -11.03 -0.31 4.40
N GLN A 52 -10.75 -0.80 5.61
CA GLN A 52 -9.56 -0.39 6.34
C GLN A 52 -8.27 -0.96 5.72
N THR A 53 -7.27 -0.10 5.56
CA THR A 53 -5.93 -0.55 5.14
C THR A 53 -5.24 -1.32 6.26
N LYS A 54 -4.19 -2.08 5.93
CA LYS A 54 -3.36 -2.76 6.93
C LYS A 54 -2.73 -1.78 7.91
N ALA A 55 -2.38 -0.57 7.48
CA ALA A 55 -1.88 0.47 8.37
C ALA A 55 -2.91 0.83 9.45
N GLU A 56 -4.17 1.04 9.04
CA GLU A 56 -5.26 1.39 9.94
C GLU A 56 -5.63 0.24 10.88
N LYS A 57 -5.65 -1.00 10.39
CA LYS A 57 -5.91 -2.21 11.20
C LYS A 57 -4.91 -2.40 12.34
N HIS A 58 -3.66 -2.00 12.13
CA HIS A 58 -2.60 -2.08 13.15
C HIS A 58 -2.44 -0.79 13.96
N GLY A 59 -3.29 0.22 13.74
CA GLY A 59 -3.24 1.50 14.47
C GLY A 59 -2.05 2.39 14.12
N PHE A 60 -1.34 2.12 13.01
CA PHE A 60 -0.22 2.95 12.59
C PHE A 60 -0.72 4.31 12.11
N ARG A 61 -0.34 5.36 12.86
CA ARG A 61 -0.65 6.76 12.57
C ARG A 61 0.60 7.57 12.86
N GLU A 62 1.20 8.11 11.82
CA GLU A 62 2.30 9.06 11.96
C GLU A 62 1.99 10.33 11.19
N ILE A 63 2.23 11.46 11.84
CA ILE A 63 2.24 12.79 11.24
C ILE A 63 3.56 13.41 11.66
N SER A 64 4.48 13.56 10.72
CA SER A 64 5.68 14.35 10.92
C SER A 64 5.38 15.80 10.57
N ILE A 65 5.52 16.70 11.55
CA ILE A 65 5.41 18.14 11.30
C ILE A 65 6.79 18.61 10.83
N PHE A 66 6.91 18.88 9.54
CA PHE A 66 8.09 19.55 9.00
C PHE A 66 8.09 21.00 9.50
N LYS A 67 9.08 21.35 10.31
CA LYS A 67 9.26 22.69 10.85
C LYS A 67 10.72 23.12 10.69
N ASP A 68 10.92 24.35 10.24
CA ASP A 68 12.24 24.98 10.24
C ASP A 68 12.57 25.51 11.65
N GLY A 69 13.77 25.20 12.15
CA GLY A 69 14.30 25.67 13.45
C GLY A 69 14.85 24.55 14.35
N VAL A 70 15.27 24.92 15.56
CA VAL A 70 15.77 23.95 16.56
C VAL A 70 14.61 23.27 17.27
N VAL A 71 14.65 21.94 17.34
CA VAL A 71 13.78 21.11 18.18
C VAL A 71 14.56 20.77 19.45
N LEU A 72 14.08 21.22 20.61
CA LEU A 72 14.61 20.85 21.94
C LEU A 72 13.87 19.61 22.48
#